data_AF-A0A160FX14-F1
#
_entry.id   AF-A0A160FX14-F1
#
_cell.length_a   1.000
_cell.length_b   1.000
_cell.length_c   1.000
_cell.angle_alpha   90.00
_cell.angle_beta   90.00
_cell.angle_gamma   90.00
#
_symmetry.space_group_name_H-M   'P 1'
#
loop_
_entity.id
_entity.type
_entity.pdbx_description
1 polymer ?
#
loop_
_entity_poly.entity_id
_entity_poly.type
_entity_poly.pdbx_seq_one_letter_code
_entity_poly.pdbx_strand_id
1 'polypeptide(L)'
;MSAQLVERWEGAAKGGRYQIDVMRFEPRPGREFFDIRLSRDARQYESKLARTPAEARDRVQHAVDWALSYGPAPYKRTFRDAKLAPVVRDAEPLLTVQANRCELAAKLALFLVKRTGSRIEKWSGTLLAAEQRALFGRFFGKGTLTIDGKRERIKHTVSRSFGMGREVTTDVAWADL
;
A
#
# COMPACT_ATOMS: atom_id res chain seq x y z
N MET A 1 32.69 1.48 -7.87
CA MET A 1 31.32 1.74 -8.36
C MET A 1 30.66 2.72 -7.40
N SER A 2 30.35 3.94 -7.85
CA SER A 2 29.70 4.96 -7.03
C SER A 2 28.19 4.84 -7.17
N ALA A 3 27.49 4.52 -6.08
CA ALA A 3 26.04 4.62 -6.03
C ALA A 3 25.65 6.09 -5.80
N GLN A 4 24.83 6.65 -6.69
CA GLN A 4 24.35 8.03 -6.62
C GLN A 4 22.93 8.05 -6.03
N LEU A 5 22.69 8.86 -5.00
CA LEU A 5 21.33 9.12 -4.52
C LEU A 5 20.57 9.90 -5.59
N VAL A 6 19.41 9.40 -6.01
CA VAL A 6 18.56 10.02 -7.05
C VAL A 6 17.20 10.48 -6.54
N GLU A 7 16.69 9.91 -5.45
CA GLU A 7 15.45 10.38 -4.81
C GLU A 7 15.45 10.03 -3.32
N ARG A 8 14.91 10.93 -2.50
CA ARG A 8 14.73 10.70 -1.06
C ARG A 8 13.34 11.15 -0.61
N TRP A 9 12.71 10.32 0.21
CA TRP A 9 11.48 10.63 0.93
C TRP A 9 11.71 10.44 2.42
N GLU A 10 11.18 11.36 3.21
CA GLU A 10 11.26 11.32 4.67
C GLU A 10 9.89 11.55 5.28
N GLY A 11 9.57 10.78 6.32
CA GLY A 11 8.33 10.91 7.07
C GLY A 11 8.55 10.59 8.55
N ALA A 12 7.94 11.34 9.46
CA ALA A 12 8.06 11.10 10.90
C ALA A 12 6.70 10.71 11.47
N ALA A 13 6.56 9.46 11.93
CA ALA A 13 5.34 8.96 12.55
C ALA A 13 5.57 8.63 14.04
N LYS A 14 4.50 8.28 14.78
CA LYS A 14 4.60 7.80 16.17
C LYS A 14 5.59 6.63 16.35
N GLY A 15 5.86 5.88 15.28
CA GLY A 15 6.83 4.79 15.27
C GLY A 15 8.28 5.18 15.02
N GLY A 16 8.61 6.44 14.71
CA GLY A 16 9.98 6.87 14.40
C GLY A 16 10.09 7.58 13.05
N ARG A 17 11.34 7.85 12.64
CA ARG A 17 11.65 8.52 11.37
C ARG A 17 11.85 7.49 10.27
N TYR A 18 11.01 7.53 9.27
CA TYR A 18 11.08 6.68 8.10
C TYR A 18 11.73 7.43 6.96
N GLN A 19 12.52 6.71 6.18
CA GLN A 19 13.25 7.25 5.04
C GLN A 19 13.25 6.24 3.90
N ILE A 20 13.00 6.72 2.68
CA ILE A 20 13.10 5.94 1.44
C ILE A 20 14.20 6.58 0.60
N ASP A 21 15.29 5.86 0.39
CA ASP A 21 16.41 6.29 -0.44
C ASP A 21 16.42 5.49 -1.74
N VAL A 22 16.55 6.18 -2.87
CA VAL A 22 16.71 5.55 -4.17
C VAL A 22 18.12 5.80 -4.64
N MET A 23 18.92 4.74 -4.71
CA MET A 23 20.32 4.76 -5.10
C MET A 23 20.46 4.20 -6.52
N ARG A 24 20.94 5.00 -7.46
CA ARG A 24 21.32 4.55 -8.79
C ARG A 24 22.75 4.03 -8.78
N PHE A 25 22.99 2.91 -9.44
CA PHE A 25 24.35 2.45 -9.70
C PHE A 25 24.43 1.71 -11.03
N GLU A 26 25.61 1.72 -11.64
CA GLU A 26 25.91 1.01 -12.89
C GLU A 26 26.97 -0.05 -12.62
N PRO A 27 26.58 -1.32 -12.43
CA PRO A 27 27.52 -2.42 -12.28
C PRO A 27 28.22 -2.78 -13.60
N ARG A 28 27.62 -2.40 -14.74
CA ARG A 28 28.23 -2.51 -16.08
C ARG A 28 27.92 -1.23 -16.87
N PRO A 29 28.82 -0.77 -17.76
CA PRO A 29 28.56 0.40 -18.60
C PRO A 29 27.25 0.23 -19.38
N GLY A 30 26.38 1.25 -19.32
CA GLY A 30 25.10 1.27 -20.04
C GLY A 30 23.98 0.42 -19.42
N ARG A 31 24.20 -0.21 -18.25
CA ARG A 31 23.16 -0.97 -17.54
C ARG A 31 22.93 -0.38 -16.15
N GLU A 32 21.94 0.50 -16.05
CA GLU A 32 21.57 1.15 -14.81
C GLU A 32 20.71 0.24 -13.91
N PHE A 33 20.95 0.31 -12.62
CA PHE A 33 20.11 -0.31 -11.59
C PHE A 33 19.75 0.71 -10.51
N PHE A 34 18.63 0.48 -9.85
CA PHE A 34 18.12 1.33 -8.78
C PHE A 34 17.88 0.48 -7.54
N ASP A 35 18.60 0.77 -6.46
CA ASP A 35 18.42 0.18 -5.14
C ASP A 35 17.54 1.10 -4.29
N ILE A 36 16.33 0.64 -3.97
CA ILE A 36 15.35 1.36 -3.17
C ILE A 36 15.45 0.84 -1.75
N ARG A 37 15.96 1.66 -0.84
CA ARG A 37 16.21 1.32 0.56
C ARG A 37 15.16 1.96 1.44
N LEU A 38 14.54 1.15 2.29
CA LEU A 38 13.63 1.63 3.32
C LEU A 38 14.33 1.53 4.67
N SER A 39 14.33 2.65 5.38
CA SER A 39 15.00 2.82 6.66
C SER A 39 14.04 3.38 7.69
N ARG A 40 14.22 2.95 8.95
CA ARG A 40 13.54 3.49 10.13
C ARG A 40 14.59 3.82 11.18
N ASP A 41 14.59 5.05 11.67
CA ASP A 41 15.57 5.56 12.65
C ASP A 41 17.01 5.26 12.23
N ALA A 42 17.33 5.56 10.97
CA ALA A 42 18.62 5.29 10.31
C ALA A 42 19.01 3.82 10.18
N ARG A 43 18.14 2.86 10.54
CA ARG A 43 18.34 1.43 10.30
C ARG A 43 17.56 0.97 9.08
N GLN A 44 18.29 0.47 8.07
CA GLN A 44 17.68 -0.16 6.91
C GLN A 44 16.99 -1.46 7.32
N TYR A 45 15.73 -1.64 6.93
CA TYR A 45 14.98 -2.87 7.19
C TYR A 45 14.56 -3.59 5.91
N GLU A 46 14.59 -2.91 4.76
CA GLU A 46 14.25 -3.50 3.46
C GLU A 46 15.05 -2.82 2.34
N SER A 47 15.46 -3.60 1.33
CA SER A 47 15.95 -3.09 0.05
C SER A 47 15.32 -3.83 -1.11
N LYS A 48 15.08 -3.09 -2.20
CA LYS A 48 14.51 -3.63 -3.45
C LYS A 48 15.27 -3.11 -4.64
N LEU A 49 15.73 -4.04 -5.48
CA LEU A 49 16.46 -3.71 -6.71
C LEU A 49 15.51 -3.63 -7.91
N ALA A 50 15.48 -2.48 -8.59
CA ALA A 50 14.82 -2.29 -9.87
C ALA A 50 15.85 -2.21 -11.01
N ARG A 51 15.48 -2.73 -12.18
CA ARG A 51 16.34 -2.87 -13.36
C ARG A 51 16.08 -1.80 -14.41
N THR A 52 15.01 -1.04 -14.25
CA THR A 52 14.63 0.05 -15.15
C THR A 52 14.16 1.27 -14.35
N PRO A 53 14.25 2.48 -14.91
CA PRO A 53 13.74 3.69 -14.26
C PRO A 53 12.24 3.66 -13.97
N ALA A 54 11.43 3.03 -14.85
CA ALA A 54 9.98 2.91 -14.67
C ALA A 54 9.64 1.95 -13.52
N GLU A 55 10.27 0.77 -13.49
CA GLU A 55 10.12 -0.17 -12.37
C GLU A 55 10.56 0.44 -11.03
N ALA A 56 11.63 1.24 -11.05
CA ALA A 56 12.09 1.96 -9.87
C ALA A 56 11.02 2.95 -9.38
N ARG A 57 10.38 3.67 -10.31
CA ARG A 57 9.30 4.62 -10.01
C ARG A 57 8.08 3.93 -9.37
N ASP A 58 7.61 2.83 -9.95
CA ASP A 58 6.45 2.09 -9.42
C ASP A 58 6.70 1.59 -8.00
N ARG A 59 7.91 1.09 -7.73
CA ARG A 59 8.29 0.59 -6.41
C ARG A 59 8.42 1.71 -5.38
N VAL A 60 8.96 2.87 -5.77
CA VAL A 60 9.01 4.07 -4.93
C VAL A 60 7.60 4.53 -4.59
N GLN A 61 6.71 4.60 -5.58
CA GLN A 61 5.32 4.99 -5.36
C GLN A 61 4.61 4.01 -4.42
N HIS A 62 4.76 2.71 -4.65
CA HIS A 62 4.22 1.67 -3.77
C HIS A 62 4.75 1.81 -2.33
N ALA A 63 6.04 2.11 -2.15
CA ALA A 63 6.63 2.32 -0.83
C ALA A 63 6.05 3.57 -0.15
N VAL A 64 5.88 4.67 -0.87
CA VAL A 64 5.27 5.91 -0.37
C VAL A 64 3.79 5.68 0.00
N ASP A 65 3.00 5.04 -0.87
CA ASP A 65 1.58 4.76 -0.63
C ASP A 65 1.40 3.82 0.57
N TRP A 66 2.24 2.79 0.68
CA TRP A 66 2.28 1.91 1.85
C TRP A 66 2.58 2.71 3.10
N ALA A 67 3.57 3.60 3.04
CA ALA A 67 3.97 4.41 4.18
C ALA A 67 2.90 5.42 4.62
N LEU A 68 2.16 6.02 3.67
CA LEU A 68 1.01 6.88 3.92
C LEU A 68 -0.17 6.13 4.54
N SER A 69 -0.33 4.83 4.25
CA SER A 69 -1.42 4.01 4.81
C SER A 69 -1.27 3.68 6.30
N TYR A 70 -0.06 3.76 6.87
CA TYR A 70 0.22 3.40 8.28
C TYR A 70 0.14 4.57 9.27
N GLY A 71 -0.06 5.83 8.83
CA GLY A 71 -0.26 6.96 9.74
C GLY A 71 0.02 8.34 9.15
N PRO A 72 -0.42 9.42 9.82
CA PRO A 72 -0.68 10.75 9.24
C PRO A 72 0.58 11.60 8.95
N ALA A 73 1.76 10.99 8.96
CA ALA A 73 2.99 11.70 8.70
C ALA A 73 3.09 12.00 7.20
N PRO A 74 3.01 13.27 6.75
CA PRO A 74 3.18 13.58 5.35
C PRO A 74 4.62 13.22 4.98
N TYR A 75 4.81 12.13 4.24
CA TYR A 75 6.11 11.83 3.65
C TYR A 75 6.42 12.96 2.68
N LYS A 76 7.44 13.74 3.00
CA LYS A 76 7.91 14.83 2.16
C LYS A 76 9.03 14.27 1.28
N ARG A 77 8.91 14.51 -0.01
CA ARG A 77 10.02 14.27 -0.95
C ARG A 77 11.06 15.37 -0.73
N THR A 78 12.21 15.00 -0.18
CA THR A 78 13.28 15.95 0.19
C THR A 78 14.35 16.08 -0.88
N PHE A 79 14.46 15.10 -1.79
CA PHE A 79 15.42 15.13 -2.90
C PHE A 79 14.85 14.47 -4.16
N ARG A 80 15.09 15.05 -5.33
CA ARG A 80 14.75 14.48 -6.64
C ARG A 80 15.76 14.92 -7.70
N ASP A 81 16.44 13.95 -8.29
CA ASP A 81 17.24 14.12 -9.51
C ASP A 81 16.38 13.82 -10.76
N ALA A 82 16.72 14.39 -11.90
CA ALA A 82 16.01 14.28 -13.18
C ALA A 82 16.13 12.90 -13.86
N LYS A 83 16.94 11.99 -13.30
CA LYS A 83 17.29 10.70 -13.92
C LYS A 83 16.34 9.53 -13.65
N LEU A 84 15.31 9.73 -12.82
CA LEU A 84 14.21 8.77 -12.70
C LEU A 84 13.16 9.09 -13.76
N ALA A 85 12.45 8.05 -14.23
CA ALA A 85 11.30 8.26 -15.11
C ALA A 85 10.37 9.30 -14.49
N PRO A 86 9.85 10.27 -15.27
CA PRO A 86 8.84 11.19 -14.77
C PRO A 86 7.70 10.39 -14.16
N VAL A 87 7.01 10.96 -13.17
CA VAL A 87 5.75 10.40 -12.74
C VAL A 87 4.87 10.37 -13.98
N VAL A 88 4.64 9.19 -14.53
CA VAL A 88 3.52 8.97 -15.43
C VAL A 88 2.33 9.08 -14.49
N ARG A 89 1.86 10.32 -14.31
CA ARG A 89 0.48 10.53 -13.92
C ARG A 89 -0.26 10.06 -15.15
N ASP A 90 -0.73 8.82 -15.14
CA ASP A 90 -1.79 8.42 -16.05
C ASP A 90 -2.79 9.57 -16.04
N ALA A 91 -3.05 10.09 -17.25
CA ALA A 91 -3.73 11.34 -17.54
C ALA A 91 -4.77 11.71 -16.48
N GLU A 92 -4.61 12.91 -15.88
CA GLU A 92 -5.50 13.53 -14.90
C GLU A 92 -6.11 12.60 -13.83
N PRO A 93 -6.04 12.93 -12.53
CA PRO A 93 -7.13 12.51 -11.67
C PRO A 93 -8.36 13.26 -12.18
N LEU A 94 -9.07 12.69 -13.16
CA LEU A 94 -10.52 12.77 -13.19
C LEU A 94 -10.87 12.55 -11.74
N LEU A 95 -11.37 13.60 -11.09
CA LEU A 95 -11.94 13.55 -9.75
C LEU A 95 -12.70 12.23 -9.70
N THR A 96 -12.09 11.19 -9.12
CA THR A 96 -12.75 9.90 -9.00
C THR A 96 -13.80 10.24 -8.01
N VAL A 97 -15.00 10.49 -8.54
CA VAL A 97 -16.24 10.70 -7.81
C VAL A 97 -16.13 9.75 -6.65
N GLN A 98 -15.94 10.32 -5.46
CA GLN A 98 -15.77 9.59 -4.22
C GLN A 98 -16.82 8.49 -4.26
N ALA A 99 -16.38 7.22 -4.43
CA ALA A 99 -17.26 6.15 -4.87
C ALA A 99 -18.51 6.24 -4.02
N ASN A 100 -19.65 6.55 -4.66
CA ASN A 100 -20.85 6.90 -3.92
C ASN A 100 -21.09 5.76 -2.93
N ARG A 101 -21.37 6.07 -1.65
CA ARG A 101 -21.52 5.08 -0.58
C ARG A 101 -22.37 3.87 -1.01
N CYS A 102 -23.37 4.13 -1.87
CA CYS A 102 -24.21 3.12 -2.51
C CYS A 102 -23.46 2.15 -3.45
N GLU A 103 -22.52 2.63 -4.26
CA GLU A 103 -21.71 1.80 -5.17
C GLU A 103 -20.75 0.87 -4.41
N LEU A 104 -20.15 1.37 -3.32
CA LEU A 104 -19.24 0.57 -2.51
C LEU A 104 -20.01 -0.51 -1.74
N ALA A 105 -21.17 -0.18 -1.16
CA ALA A 105 -22.07 -1.15 -0.55
C ALA A 105 -22.56 -2.20 -1.57
N ALA A 106 -22.88 -1.79 -2.81
CA ALA A 106 -23.28 -2.69 -3.88
C ALA A 106 -22.14 -3.66 -4.27
N LYS A 107 -20.90 -3.18 -4.37
CA LYS A 107 -19.72 -4.03 -4.62
C LYS A 107 -19.53 -5.10 -3.54
N LEU A 108 -19.68 -4.72 -2.27
CA LEU A 108 -19.59 -5.66 -1.15
C LEU A 108 -20.73 -6.68 -1.14
N ALA A 109 -21.96 -6.25 -1.41
CA ALA A 109 -23.11 -7.13 -1.53
C ALA A 109 -22.92 -8.15 -2.67
N LEU A 110 -22.45 -7.71 -3.85
CA LEU A 110 -22.15 -8.57 -4.99
C LEU A 110 -21.01 -9.55 -4.68
N PHE A 111 -19.96 -9.09 -3.99
CA PHE A 111 -18.88 -9.95 -3.55
C PHE A 111 -19.38 -11.08 -2.64
N LEU A 112 -20.24 -10.75 -1.66
CA LEU A 112 -20.84 -11.73 -0.77
C LEU A 112 -21.73 -12.71 -1.53
N VAL A 113 -22.63 -12.24 -2.39
CA VAL A 113 -23.46 -13.12 -3.23
C VAL A 113 -22.59 -14.08 -4.05
N LYS A 114 -21.49 -13.60 -4.64
CA LYS A 114 -20.59 -14.46 -5.43
C LYS A 114 -19.86 -15.51 -4.59
N ARG A 115 -19.55 -15.21 -3.32
CA ARG A 115 -18.75 -16.09 -2.44
C ARG A 115 -19.59 -17.03 -1.59
N THR A 116 -20.79 -16.61 -1.19
CA THR A 116 -21.63 -17.30 -0.21
C THR A 116 -23.04 -17.56 -0.73
N GLY A 117 -23.41 -17.02 -1.90
CA GLY A 117 -24.78 -17.12 -2.44
C GLY A 117 -25.75 -16.10 -1.88
N SER A 118 -25.35 -15.29 -0.89
CA SER A 118 -26.25 -14.35 -0.20
C SER A 118 -25.54 -13.07 0.25
N ARG A 119 -26.20 -11.92 0.09
CA ARG A 119 -25.66 -10.61 0.48
C ARG A 119 -25.62 -10.36 1.99
N ILE A 120 -26.37 -11.14 2.78
CA ILE A 120 -26.49 -10.97 4.24
C ILE A 120 -25.58 -11.93 5.02
N GLU A 121 -24.91 -12.84 4.31
CA GLU A 121 -24.00 -13.79 4.94
C GLU A 121 -22.64 -13.17 5.28
N LYS A 122 -21.86 -13.93 6.01
CA LYS A 122 -20.52 -13.55 6.43
C LYS A 122 -19.50 -14.34 5.64
N TRP A 123 -18.58 -13.64 4.99
CA TRP A 123 -17.41 -14.23 4.37
C TRP A 123 -16.17 -13.97 5.22
N SER A 124 -15.27 -14.94 5.32
CA SER A 124 -13.99 -14.80 6.00
C SER A 124 -12.87 -15.47 5.20
N GLY A 125 -11.78 -14.74 4.93
CA GLY A 125 -10.66 -15.25 4.17
C GLY A 125 -9.56 -14.21 3.97
N THR A 126 -8.58 -14.54 3.14
CA THR A 126 -7.51 -13.62 2.74
C THR A 126 -7.79 -13.06 1.35
N LEU A 127 -7.37 -11.82 1.11
CA LEU A 127 -7.41 -11.17 -0.22
C LEU A 127 -6.04 -10.56 -0.52
N LEU A 128 -5.65 -10.59 -1.79
CA LEU A 128 -4.47 -9.89 -2.28
C LEU A 128 -4.64 -8.38 -2.12
N ALA A 129 -3.53 -7.64 -2.03
CA ALA A 129 -3.58 -6.19 -1.87
C ALA A 129 -4.33 -5.48 -3.01
N ALA A 130 -4.22 -5.98 -4.25
CA ALA A 130 -4.97 -5.48 -5.39
C ALA A 130 -6.47 -5.73 -5.27
N GLU A 131 -6.87 -6.92 -4.81
CA GLU A 131 -8.28 -7.27 -4.59
C GLU A 131 -8.89 -6.43 -3.46
N GLN A 132 -8.14 -6.18 -2.38
CA GLN A 132 -8.58 -5.32 -1.29
C GLN A 132 -8.81 -3.89 -1.77
N ARG A 133 -7.89 -3.32 -2.54
CA ARG A 133 -8.07 -1.96 -3.10
C ARG A 133 -9.25 -1.89 -4.07
N ALA A 134 -9.43 -2.92 -4.91
CA ALA A 134 -10.56 -2.97 -5.83
C ALA A 134 -11.91 -3.09 -5.11
N LEU A 135 -11.96 -3.84 -4.00
CA LEU A 135 -13.20 -4.11 -3.26
C LEU A 135 -13.54 -3.03 -2.22
N PHE A 136 -12.55 -2.50 -1.54
CA PHE A 136 -12.71 -1.60 -0.38
C PHE A 136 -12.21 -0.18 -0.63
N GLY A 137 -11.55 0.10 -1.77
CA GLY A 137 -10.87 1.38 -2.02
C GLY A 137 -9.54 1.55 -1.28
N ARG A 138 -9.19 0.62 -0.36
CA ARG A 138 -7.95 0.66 0.44
C ARG A 138 -7.42 -0.72 0.78
N PHE A 139 -6.17 -0.77 1.22
CA PHE A 139 -5.51 -1.99 1.70
C PHE A 139 -5.50 -2.00 3.23
N PHE A 140 -5.98 -3.08 3.86
CA PHE A 140 -6.02 -3.23 5.32
C PHE A 140 -4.82 -3.95 5.89
N GLY A 141 -4.09 -4.71 5.06
CA GLY A 141 -2.93 -5.48 5.49
C GLY A 141 -2.99 -6.95 5.09
N LYS A 142 -1.97 -7.70 5.52
CA LYS A 142 -1.96 -9.16 5.46
C LYS A 142 -2.66 -9.72 6.69
N GLY A 143 -3.68 -10.53 6.48
CA GLY A 143 -4.46 -11.13 7.56
C GLY A 143 -5.79 -11.65 7.06
N THR A 144 -6.61 -12.12 7.99
CA THR A 144 -7.96 -12.57 7.71
C THR A 144 -8.90 -11.37 7.70
N LEU A 145 -9.56 -11.17 6.57
CA LEU A 145 -10.67 -10.26 6.42
C LEU A 145 -11.98 -11.00 6.66
N THR A 146 -12.87 -10.37 7.41
CA THR A 146 -14.25 -10.78 7.61
C THR A 146 -15.13 -9.68 7.06
N ILE A 147 -16.02 -10.03 6.13
CA ILE A 147 -17.05 -9.14 5.59
C ILE A 147 -18.39 -9.67 6.08
N ASP A 148 -19.10 -8.89 6.89
CA ASP A 148 -20.39 -9.24 7.48
C ASP A 148 -21.50 -8.44 6.78
N GLY A 149 -22.27 -9.12 5.93
CA GLY A 149 -23.37 -8.50 5.20
C GLY A 149 -24.59 -8.16 6.05
N LYS A 150 -24.79 -8.83 7.18
CA LYS A 150 -25.92 -8.57 8.09
C LYS A 150 -25.69 -7.32 8.92
N ARG A 151 -24.46 -7.12 9.39
CA ARG A 151 -24.06 -5.95 10.20
C ARG A 151 -23.48 -4.82 9.36
N GLU A 152 -23.24 -5.06 8.07
CA GLU A 152 -22.55 -4.16 7.15
C GLU A 152 -21.20 -3.70 7.73
N ARG A 153 -20.38 -4.68 8.17
CA ARG A 153 -19.06 -4.42 8.76
C ARG A 153 -17.94 -5.17 8.08
N ILE A 154 -16.75 -4.59 8.13
CA ILE A 154 -15.50 -5.23 7.75
C ILE A 154 -14.59 -5.30 8.97
N LYS A 155 -14.07 -6.50 9.22
CA LYS A 155 -13.12 -6.77 10.29
C LYS A 155 -11.84 -7.35 9.72
N HIS A 156 -10.70 -6.73 10.01
CA HIS A 156 -9.38 -7.24 9.68
C HIS A 156 -8.70 -7.77 10.94
N THR A 157 -8.25 -9.03 10.87
CA THR A 157 -7.64 -9.74 11.99
C THR A 157 -6.30 -10.31 11.58
N VAL A 158 -5.27 -10.08 12.39
CA VAL A 158 -3.93 -10.65 12.19
C VAL A 158 -3.60 -11.62 13.31
N SER A 159 -2.80 -12.65 13.02
CA SER A 159 -2.28 -13.52 14.07
C SER A 159 -1.10 -12.83 14.73
N ARG A 160 -1.12 -12.71 16.07
CA ARG A 160 0.06 -12.32 16.85
C ARG A 160 1.03 -13.51 16.98
N SER A 161 2.26 -13.18 17.38
CA SER A 161 3.45 -14.04 17.46
C SER A 161 3.13 -15.49 17.83
N PHE A 162 3.60 -16.43 17.00
CA PHE A 162 3.48 -17.89 17.19
C PHE A 162 2.04 -18.44 17.31
N GLY A 163 1.04 -17.76 16.75
CA GLY A 163 -0.33 -18.30 16.66
C GLY A 163 -1.14 -18.22 17.96
N MET A 164 -0.57 -17.63 19.03
CA MET A 164 -1.20 -17.61 20.36
C MET A 164 -2.33 -16.58 20.51
N GLY A 165 -2.63 -15.76 19.49
CA GLY A 165 -3.73 -14.80 19.57
C GLY A 165 -4.10 -14.17 18.23
N ARG A 166 -5.37 -13.82 18.10
CA ARG A 166 -5.90 -13.03 16.98
C ARG A 166 -6.10 -11.59 17.44
N GLU A 167 -5.45 -10.65 16.78
CA GLU A 167 -5.61 -9.21 17.01
C GLU A 167 -6.48 -8.61 15.92
N VAL A 168 -7.56 -7.94 16.34
CA VAL A 168 -8.38 -7.13 15.43
C VAL A 168 -7.67 -5.80 15.23
N THR A 169 -7.21 -5.55 14.01
CA THR A 169 -6.50 -4.32 13.63
C THR A 169 -7.42 -3.32 12.94
N THR A 170 -8.58 -3.76 12.47
CA THR A 170 -9.60 -2.88 11.89
C THR A 170 -10.99 -3.47 12.10
N ASP A 171 -11.95 -2.62 12.47
CA ASP A 171 -13.38 -2.94 12.55
C ASP A 171 -14.19 -1.70 12.13
N VAL A 172 -14.64 -1.66 10.88
CA VAL A 172 -15.28 -0.48 10.27
C VAL A 172 -16.64 -0.84 9.66
N ALA A 173 -17.58 0.09 9.66
CA ALA A 173 -18.82 -0.08 8.91
C ALA A 173 -18.56 0.12 7.41
N TRP A 174 -19.40 -0.47 6.56
CA TRP A 174 -19.30 -0.28 5.10
C TRP A 174 -19.46 1.19 4.70
N ALA A 175 -20.22 1.93 5.50
CA ALA A 175 -20.43 3.37 5.35
C ALA A 175 -19.16 4.21 5.54
N ASP A 176 -18.19 3.69 6.28
CA ASP A 176 -16.96 4.39 6.69
C ASP A 176 -15.74 3.92 5.87
N LEU A 177 -15.99 3.30 4.71
CA LEU A 177 -14.97 2.83 3.78
C LEU A 177 -14.50 3.93 2.85
#